data_AF-A0A7X7BAV5-F1
#
_entry.id   AF-A0A7X7BAV5-F1
#
_cell.length_a   1.000
_cell.length_b   1.000
_cell.length_c   1.000
_cell.angle_alpha   90.00
_cell.angle_beta   90.00
_cell.angle_gamma   90.00
#
_symmetry.space_group_name_H-M   'P 1'
#
loop_
_entity.id
_entity.type
_entity.pdbx_description
1 polymer ?
#
loop_
_entity_poly.entity_id
_entity_poly.type
_entity_poly.pdbx_seq_one_letter_code
_entity_poly.pdbx_strand_id
1 'polypeptide(L)'
;AVQPANASRLVPPPEYVQEGSRAVMQNRVFALPGYWTGVNAERGVFVQRGGVVDLTTPSVQFFNAGVGFMIAGGSGTEGRYVLEGGELITCPTWPAYVSGNYARGVFCQSGGTSMFYRLTLSMPVTTGGFGEVLLSNGTLRVNGTVTKGNSGGRVELSGGRVEVLSDGAVFAEDVPVTLATGVSGAVAFAQATTSLSNTLSGTLSGSGCLIQEGPGALLMNGVNGFSGSLAVQGGVLQVTSPLQGVTDVWADGGVLELLAPVPSLTNLAVRAAGATVVFGGTAAPFPSGMTLNLAEGVVTELDFEGVVDVDRLVLGDQPKSPGLYGGAESPAPLKPSSAYFSGTGALNVLYGPAHSGTILSIR
;
A
#
# COMPACT_ATOMS: atom_id res chain seq x y z
N ALA A 1 15.05 -28.32 -4.25
CA ALA A 1 15.84 -28.78 -5.41
C ALA A 1 16.96 -27.77 -5.65
N VAL A 2 18.17 -28.21 -5.99
CA VAL A 2 19.26 -27.33 -6.40
C VAL A 2 19.26 -27.34 -7.93
N GLN A 3 19.19 -26.18 -8.57
CA GLN A 3 19.38 -26.11 -10.01
C GLN A 3 20.79 -26.60 -10.36
N PRO A 4 20.95 -27.54 -11.32
CA PRO A 4 22.28 -27.93 -11.75
C PRO A 4 22.97 -26.73 -12.38
N ALA A 5 24.23 -26.52 -12.00
CA ALA A 5 25.11 -25.54 -12.62
C ALA A 5 25.07 -25.66 -14.15
N ASN A 6 24.86 -24.54 -14.85
CA ASN A 6 24.83 -24.38 -16.30
C ASN A 6 23.51 -24.69 -17.02
N ALA A 7 22.34 -24.48 -16.41
CA ALA A 7 21.05 -24.57 -17.15
C ALA A 7 20.83 -23.46 -18.21
N SER A 8 21.86 -22.66 -18.49
CA SER A 8 21.91 -21.46 -19.36
C SER A 8 21.54 -21.66 -20.84
N ARG A 9 21.15 -22.87 -21.26
CA ARG A 9 20.89 -23.20 -22.67
C ARG A 9 19.48 -23.70 -22.98
N LEU A 10 18.60 -23.81 -21.98
CA LEU A 10 17.25 -24.31 -22.21
C LEU A 10 16.30 -23.13 -22.51
N VAL A 11 15.61 -23.24 -23.65
CA VAL A 11 14.46 -22.41 -24.01
C VAL A 11 13.28 -23.39 -24.13
N PRO A 12 12.24 -23.30 -23.28
CA PRO A 12 12.03 -22.29 -22.23
C PRO A 12 12.96 -22.47 -21.00
N PRO A 13 13.10 -21.44 -20.14
CA PRO A 13 13.88 -21.51 -18.91
C PRO A 13 13.43 -22.68 -18.00
N PRO A 14 14.34 -23.31 -17.24
CA PRO A 14 13.96 -24.32 -16.27
C PRO A 14 12.99 -23.76 -15.21
N GLU A 15 11.92 -24.53 -14.96
CA GLU A 15 10.88 -24.23 -13.98
C GLU A 15 10.89 -25.30 -12.87
N TYR A 16 10.92 -24.86 -11.62
CA TYR A 16 10.79 -25.72 -10.45
C TYR A 16 9.50 -25.41 -9.74
N VAL A 17 8.61 -26.40 -9.64
CA VAL A 17 7.29 -26.23 -9.03
C VAL A 17 7.22 -26.98 -7.70
N GLN A 18 6.86 -26.26 -6.64
CA GLN A 18 6.44 -26.84 -5.36
C GLN A 18 4.92 -26.78 -5.26
N GLU A 19 4.29 -27.95 -5.12
CA GLU A 19 2.83 -28.08 -5.03
C GLU A 19 2.41 -28.86 -3.77
N GLY A 20 1.15 -28.66 -3.37
CA GLY A 20 0.53 -29.37 -2.26
C GLY A 20 0.70 -28.68 -0.91
N SER A 21 -0.36 -28.71 -0.10
CA SER A 21 -0.43 -28.01 1.20
C SER A 21 0.52 -28.56 2.27
N ARG A 22 1.05 -29.77 2.07
CA ARG A 22 1.97 -30.44 3.00
C ARG A 22 3.43 -30.39 2.58
N ALA A 23 3.75 -29.79 1.43
CA ALA A 23 5.13 -29.65 1.00
C ALA A 23 5.87 -28.70 1.95
N VAL A 24 6.99 -29.15 2.51
CA VAL A 24 7.81 -28.36 3.43
C VAL A 24 9.25 -28.37 2.93
N MET A 25 9.79 -27.18 2.65
CA MET A 25 11.21 -26.95 2.47
C MET A 25 11.75 -26.15 3.64
N GLN A 26 12.60 -26.75 4.45
CA GLN A 26 13.19 -26.14 5.65
C GLN A 26 14.71 -26.22 5.59
N ASN A 27 15.40 -25.12 5.87
CA ASN A 27 16.84 -25.05 6.14
C ASN A 27 17.72 -25.70 5.05
N ARG A 28 17.33 -25.57 3.77
CA ARG A 28 18.10 -26.08 2.62
C ARG A 28 18.83 -24.95 1.92
N VAL A 29 20.00 -25.25 1.32
CA VAL A 29 20.61 -24.37 0.33
C VAL A 29 19.62 -24.28 -0.83
N PHE A 30 18.98 -23.13 -0.95
CA PHE A 30 18.10 -22.84 -2.06
C PHE A 30 18.82 -21.87 -2.98
N ALA A 31 19.57 -22.42 -3.93
CA ALA A 31 19.97 -21.66 -5.10
C ALA A 31 18.69 -21.46 -5.91
N LEU A 32 18.05 -20.30 -5.70
CA LEU A 32 17.00 -19.85 -6.59
C LEU A 32 17.56 -19.73 -8.00
N PRO A 33 16.71 -19.91 -9.02
CA PRO A 33 17.17 -19.94 -10.39
C PRO A 33 17.93 -18.64 -10.70
N GLY A 34 19.25 -18.76 -10.90
CA GLY A 34 20.12 -17.59 -11.06
C GLY A 34 21.00 -17.21 -9.87
N TYR A 35 21.23 -18.09 -8.89
CA TYR A 35 22.29 -17.88 -7.91
C TYR A 35 23.61 -18.50 -8.40
N TRP A 36 24.48 -17.71 -9.05
CA TRP A 36 25.83 -18.15 -9.41
C TRP A 36 26.82 -16.98 -9.46
N THR A 37 28.00 -17.12 -8.84
CA THR A 37 29.05 -16.08 -8.76
C THR A 37 29.84 -15.87 -10.06
N GLY A 38 29.33 -16.31 -11.20
CA GLY A 38 29.97 -16.24 -12.52
C GLY A 38 29.33 -15.22 -13.48
N VAL A 39 29.85 -15.16 -14.70
CA VAL A 39 29.37 -14.28 -15.78
C VAL A 39 28.43 -15.07 -16.70
N ASN A 40 27.30 -14.48 -17.09
CA ASN A 40 26.24 -15.06 -17.94
C ASN A 40 25.52 -16.28 -17.36
N ALA A 41 25.27 -16.30 -16.05
CA ALA A 41 24.59 -17.43 -15.43
C ALA A 41 23.07 -17.36 -15.62
N GLU A 42 22.50 -18.48 -16.09
CA GLU A 42 21.17 -19.03 -15.77
C GLU A 42 19.93 -18.12 -15.75
N ARG A 43 18.91 -18.53 -16.50
CA ARG A 43 17.52 -18.09 -16.30
C ARG A 43 16.79 -19.17 -15.51
N GLY A 44 15.84 -18.79 -14.67
CA GLY A 44 14.82 -19.76 -14.27
C GLY A 44 13.75 -19.21 -13.36
N VAL A 45 12.79 -20.09 -13.07
CA VAL A 45 11.58 -19.75 -12.33
C VAL A 45 11.36 -20.78 -11.23
N PHE A 46 11.13 -20.31 -10.02
CA PHE A 46 10.58 -21.13 -8.94
C PHE A 46 9.13 -20.74 -8.71
N VAL A 47 8.23 -21.72 -8.77
CA VAL A 47 6.80 -21.53 -8.56
C VAL A 47 6.39 -22.28 -7.30
N GLN A 48 5.85 -21.57 -6.31
CA GLN A 48 5.25 -22.12 -5.12
C GLN A 48 3.73 -21.98 -5.20
N ARG A 49 3.04 -23.12 -5.32
CA ARG A 49 1.57 -23.21 -5.36
C ARG A 49 0.95 -23.56 -4.01
N GLY A 50 1.77 -23.97 -3.04
CA GLY A 50 1.33 -24.37 -1.71
C GLY A 50 2.49 -24.79 -0.81
N GLY A 51 2.15 -25.22 0.42
CA GLY A 51 3.14 -25.66 1.39
C GLY A 51 3.93 -24.51 2.00
N VAL A 52 5.05 -24.82 2.66
CA VAL A 52 5.89 -23.85 3.37
C VAL A 52 7.32 -23.91 2.86
N VAL A 53 7.90 -22.74 2.57
CA VAL A 53 9.33 -22.53 2.36
C VAL A 53 9.85 -21.69 3.53
N ASP A 54 10.54 -22.32 4.46
CA ASP A 54 11.06 -21.71 5.68
C ASP A 54 12.60 -21.63 5.62
N LEU A 55 13.07 -20.39 5.55
CA LEU A 55 14.47 -20.01 5.47
C LEU A 55 14.93 -19.24 6.72
N THR A 56 14.24 -19.41 7.85
CA THR A 56 14.61 -18.78 9.12
C THR A 56 16.03 -19.14 9.55
N THR A 57 16.46 -20.38 9.29
CA THR A 57 17.86 -20.80 9.48
C THR A 57 18.57 -20.90 8.12
N PRO A 58 19.51 -19.99 7.80
CA PRO A 58 20.20 -19.99 6.51
C PRO A 58 21.17 -21.19 6.43
N SER A 59 21.33 -21.74 5.23
CA SER A 59 22.34 -22.79 5.01
C SER A 59 23.78 -22.24 5.15
N VAL A 60 24.74 -23.10 5.47
CA VAL A 60 26.15 -22.75 5.75
C VAL A 60 26.82 -21.92 4.63
N GLN A 61 26.46 -22.13 3.36
CA GLN A 61 27.01 -21.36 2.24
C GLN A 61 26.54 -19.89 2.20
N PHE A 62 25.30 -19.63 2.59
CA PHE A 62 24.71 -18.29 2.66
C PHE A 62 25.16 -17.52 3.91
N PHE A 63 25.39 -18.24 5.01
CA PHE A 63 25.89 -17.69 6.27
C PHE A 63 27.21 -16.92 6.11
N ASN A 64 28.16 -17.46 5.33
CA ASN A 64 29.47 -16.81 5.13
C ASN A 64 29.41 -15.57 4.22
N ALA A 65 28.34 -15.39 3.45
CA ALA A 65 28.14 -14.25 2.56
C ALA A 65 27.25 -13.14 3.17
N GLY A 66 26.67 -13.37 4.35
CA GLY A 66 25.76 -12.42 5.00
C GLY A 66 24.43 -12.24 4.25
N VAL A 67 23.96 -13.28 3.55
CA VAL A 67 22.74 -13.28 2.72
C VAL A 67 21.75 -14.28 3.30
N GLY A 68 20.49 -13.89 3.52
CA GLY A 68 19.44 -14.76 4.03
C GLY A 68 18.59 -15.42 2.93
N PHE A 69 18.48 -14.74 1.79
CA PHE A 69 17.70 -15.13 0.62
C PHE A 69 18.18 -14.32 -0.58
N MET A 70 18.24 -14.92 -1.77
CA MET A 70 18.55 -14.20 -3.02
C MET A 70 17.85 -14.86 -4.20
N ILE A 71 17.08 -14.11 -4.99
CA ILE A 71 16.42 -14.65 -6.20
C ILE A 71 17.40 -14.77 -7.36
N ALA A 72 18.14 -13.71 -7.66
CA ALA A 72 19.13 -13.70 -8.73
C ALA A 72 20.42 -13.02 -8.27
N GLY A 73 21.58 -13.56 -8.62
CA GLY A 73 22.89 -12.97 -8.32
C GLY A 73 23.96 -13.50 -9.26
N GLY A 74 24.80 -12.58 -9.78
CA GLY A 74 25.79 -12.88 -10.81
C GLY A 74 25.53 -12.09 -12.07
N SER A 75 26.58 -11.75 -12.81
CA SER A 75 26.46 -10.87 -13.97
C SER A 75 25.69 -11.55 -15.10
N GLY A 76 24.67 -10.87 -15.65
CA GLY A 76 23.85 -11.37 -16.76
C GLY A 76 22.78 -12.39 -16.36
N THR A 77 22.43 -12.44 -15.07
CA THR A 77 21.54 -13.46 -14.50
C THR A 77 20.10 -12.98 -14.36
N GLU A 78 19.11 -13.82 -14.68
CA GLU A 78 17.69 -13.51 -14.50
C GLU A 78 16.98 -14.60 -13.68
N GLY A 79 16.40 -14.22 -12.55
CA GLY A 79 15.68 -15.14 -11.67
C GLY A 79 14.27 -14.67 -11.36
N ARG A 80 13.33 -15.60 -11.25
CA ARG A 80 11.96 -15.31 -10.83
C ARG A 80 11.49 -16.26 -9.74
N TYR A 81 10.90 -15.69 -8.69
CA TYR A 81 10.14 -16.41 -7.68
C TYR A 81 8.66 -16.08 -7.85
N VAL A 82 7.80 -17.07 -7.97
CA VAL A 82 6.35 -16.92 -8.11
C VAL A 82 5.67 -17.61 -6.92
N LEU A 83 5.03 -16.82 -6.06
CA LEU A 83 4.21 -17.30 -4.96
C LEU A 83 2.73 -17.19 -5.34
N GLU A 84 2.16 -18.32 -5.77
CA GLU A 84 0.74 -18.46 -6.10
C GLU A 84 -0.07 -18.91 -4.87
N GLY A 85 0.58 -19.59 -3.91
CA GLY A 85 -0.04 -20.05 -2.68
C GLY A 85 0.97 -20.64 -1.69
N GLY A 86 0.55 -20.84 -0.44
CA GLY A 86 1.43 -21.32 0.64
C GLY A 86 2.12 -20.20 1.40
N GLU A 87 3.22 -20.52 2.08
CA GLU A 87 3.98 -19.61 2.92
C GLU A 87 5.46 -19.56 2.54
N LEU A 88 6.04 -18.36 2.44
CA LEU A 88 7.48 -18.12 2.33
C LEU A 88 7.95 -17.32 3.54
N ILE A 89 8.96 -17.79 4.27
CA ILE A 89 9.54 -17.10 5.42
C ILE A 89 11.04 -16.92 5.22
N THR A 90 11.54 -15.68 5.24
CA THR A 90 12.97 -15.41 5.08
C THR A 90 13.73 -15.36 6.40
N CYS A 91 15.06 -15.33 6.32
CA CYS A 91 15.93 -15.28 7.49
C CYS A 91 15.77 -13.96 8.27
N PRO A 92 15.60 -13.99 9.60
CA PRO A 92 15.56 -12.77 10.42
C PRO A 92 16.94 -12.12 10.59
N THR A 93 18.02 -12.92 10.58
CA THR A 93 19.37 -12.44 10.86
C THR A 93 19.99 -11.73 9.65
N TRP A 94 19.71 -12.23 8.44
CA TRP A 94 20.37 -11.77 7.21
C TRP A 94 19.39 -11.27 6.17
N PRO A 95 19.76 -10.24 5.39
CA PRO A 95 18.91 -9.63 4.38
C PRO A 95 18.52 -10.60 3.26
N ALA A 96 17.28 -10.46 2.81
CA ALA A 96 16.73 -11.04 1.62
C ALA A 96 16.90 -10.06 0.45
N TYR A 97 17.59 -10.52 -0.60
CA TYR A 97 17.82 -9.76 -1.81
C TYR A 97 16.93 -10.26 -2.95
N VAL A 98 16.30 -9.35 -3.67
CA VAL A 98 15.66 -9.74 -4.93
C VAL A 98 16.73 -9.92 -6.00
N SER A 99 17.70 -9.00 -6.08
CA SER A 99 18.80 -9.05 -7.04
C SER A 99 20.17 -8.81 -6.41
N GLY A 100 21.20 -9.44 -6.97
CA GLY A 100 22.61 -9.18 -6.74
C GLY A 100 23.26 -8.41 -7.90
N ASN A 101 24.58 -8.56 -8.04
CA ASN A 101 25.43 -7.81 -8.98
C ASN A 101 25.10 -8.10 -10.45
N TYR A 102 24.81 -7.05 -11.23
CA TYR A 102 24.46 -7.14 -12.66
C TYR A 102 23.39 -8.22 -12.97
N ALA A 103 22.50 -8.47 -12.02
CA ALA A 103 21.43 -9.45 -12.13
C ALA A 103 20.07 -8.75 -12.23
N ARG A 104 19.06 -9.52 -12.64
CA ARG A 104 17.65 -9.12 -12.57
C ARG A 104 16.87 -10.17 -11.80
N GLY A 105 16.36 -9.78 -10.64
CA GLY A 105 15.49 -10.63 -9.84
C GLY A 105 14.06 -10.13 -9.87
N VAL A 106 13.10 -11.06 -9.89
CA VAL A 106 11.67 -10.73 -9.82
C VAL A 106 11.00 -11.61 -8.78
N PHE A 107 10.42 -11.01 -7.74
CA PHE A 107 9.48 -11.67 -6.84
C PHE A 107 8.06 -11.35 -7.29
N CYS A 108 7.25 -12.36 -7.54
CA CYS A 108 5.85 -12.23 -7.92
C CYS A 108 4.98 -12.94 -6.91
N GLN A 109 3.97 -12.27 -6.41
CA GLN A 109 3.01 -12.84 -5.50
C GLN A 109 1.58 -12.60 -6.00
N SER A 110 0.85 -13.69 -6.18
CA SER A 110 -0.55 -13.73 -6.62
C SER A 110 -1.43 -14.55 -5.66
N GLY A 111 -0.88 -14.97 -4.52
CA GLY A 111 -1.59 -15.62 -3.43
C GLY A 111 -0.63 -15.94 -2.28
N GLY A 112 -1.11 -16.71 -1.30
CA GLY A 112 -0.31 -17.11 -0.13
C GLY A 112 0.18 -15.95 0.74
N THR A 113 1.13 -16.25 1.62
CA THR A 113 1.77 -15.30 2.54
C THR A 113 3.28 -15.34 2.37
N SER A 114 3.93 -14.19 2.20
CA SER A 114 5.39 -14.08 2.29
C SER A 114 5.76 -13.26 3.52
N MET A 115 6.87 -13.58 4.17
CA MET A 115 7.39 -12.91 5.36
C MET A 115 8.84 -12.54 5.10
N PHE A 116 9.08 -11.24 4.93
CA PHE A 116 10.41 -10.67 4.80
C PHE A 116 10.81 -9.91 6.05
N TYR A 117 11.83 -10.41 6.74
CA TYR A 117 12.41 -9.68 7.87
C TYR A 117 13.25 -8.49 7.42
N ARG A 118 13.92 -8.61 6.27
CA ARG A 118 14.79 -7.57 5.73
C ARG A 118 14.78 -7.68 4.21
N LEU A 119 13.92 -6.93 3.54
CA LEU A 119 13.83 -6.95 2.08
C LEU A 119 14.64 -5.82 1.46
N THR A 120 15.58 -6.17 0.60
CA THR A 120 16.33 -5.22 -0.22
C THR A 120 16.21 -5.61 -1.69
N LEU A 121 15.79 -4.68 -2.54
CA LEU A 121 15.55 -4.97 -3.96
C LEU A 121 16.84 -5.33 -4.68
N SER A 122 17.90 -4.53 -4.51
CA SER A 122 19.23 -4.84 -5.06
C SER A 122 20.30 -4.79 -3.99
N MET A 123 21.18 -5.78 -3.96
CA MET A 123 22.24 -5.89 -2.95
C MET A 123 23.13 -4.62 -2.92
N PRO A 124 23.38 -4.01 -1.73
CA PRO A 124 24.06 -2.71 -1.62
C PRO A 124 25.52 -2.67 -2.09
N VAL A 125 26.23 -3.79 -2.08
CA VAL A 125 27.65 -3.84 -2.47
C VAL A 125 27.86 -4.12 -3.95
N THR A 126 26.81 -3.96 -4.75
CA THR A 126 26.79 -4.42 -6.15
C THR A 126 26.31 -3.33 -7.10
N THR A 127 26.74 -3.44 -8.35
CA THR A 127 26.47 -2.47 -9.43
C THR A 127 25.53 -3.10 -10.45
N GLY A 128 24.62 -2.30 -11.02
CA GLY A 128 23.79 -2.73 -12.16
C GLY A 128 22.76 -3.82 -11.85
N GLY A 129 22.51 -4.13 -10.58
CA GLY A 129 21.43 -5.03 -10.19
C GLY A 129 20.05 -4.35 -10.31
N PHE A 130 19.02 -5.14 -10.62
CA PHE A 130 17.64 -4.65 -10.66
C PHE A 130 16.68 -5.64 -10.00
N GLY A 131 16.14 -5.25 -8.85
CA GLY A 131 15.15 -6.05 -8.11
C GLY A 131 13.72 -5.56 -8.32
N GLU A 132 12.82 -6.47 -8.62
CA GLU A 132 11.40 -6.17 -8.84
C GLU A 132 10.50 -6.98 -7.91
N VAL A 133 9.57 -6.32 -7.23
CA VAL A 133 8.53 -6.95 -6.40
C VAL A 133 7.18 -6.64 -7.02
N LEU A 134 6.43 -7.68 -7.38
CA LEU A 134 5.11 -7.59 -7.99
C LEU A 134 4.10 -8.27 -7.07
N LEU A 135 3.23 -7.49 -6.42
CA LEU A 135 2.13 -8.01 -5.61
C LEU A 135 0.82 -7.81 -6.35
N SER A 136 0.10 -8.88 -6.63
CA SER A 136 -1.20 -8.86 -7.33
C SER A 136 -2.35 -9.44 -6.49
N ASN A 137 -2.01 -10.28 -5.50
CA ASN A 137 -2.90 -10.79 -4.46
C ASN A 137 -2.05 -11.48 -3.37
N GLY A 138 -2.69 -11.97 -2.29
CA GLY A 138 -2.01 -12.57 -1.14
C GLY A 138 -1.49 -11.53 -0.14
N THR A 139 -0.73 -11.98 0.86
CA THR A 139 -0.19 -11.11 1.92
C THR A 139 1.33 -11.05 1.85
N LEU A 140 1.89 -9.86 1.66
CA LEU A 140 3.31 -9.56 1.83
C LEU A 140 3.53 -9.00 3.24
N ARG A 141 4.18 -9.78 4.11
CA ARG A 141 4.59 -9.33 5.45
C ARG A 141 6.00 -8.75 5.41
N VAL A 142 6.17 -7.57 6.00
CA VAL A 142 7.48 -6.92 6.15
C VAL A 142 7.73 -6.56 7.61
N ASN A 143 8.88 -6.99 8.15
CA ASN A 143 9.33 -6.68 9.51
C ASN A 143 10.52 -5.70 9.46
N GLY A 144 10.26 -4.54 8.89
CA GLY A 144 11.23 -3.48 8.65
C GLY A 144 10.96 -2.77 7.32
N THR A 145 11.83 -1.83 6.97
CA THR A 145 11.73 -1.07 5.72
C THR A 145 12.21 -1.88 4.53
N VAL A 146 11.41 -1.93 3.47
CA VAL A 146 11.83 -2.40 2.14
C VAL A 146 12.78 -1.36 1.53
N THR A 147 14.00 -1.76 1.19
CA THR A 147 15.05 -0.84 0.72
C THR A 147 15.40 -1.10 -0.74
N LYS A 148 15.77 -0.07 -1.51
CA LYS A 148 16.23 -0.27 -2.90
C LYS A 148 17.63 -0.89 -2.95
N GLY A 149 18.51 -0.47 -2.05
CA GLY A 149 19.95 -0.71 -2.11
C GLY A 149 20.64 0.20 -3.12
N ASN A 150 21.85 -0.15 -3.57
CA ASN A 150 22.70 0.78 -4.33
C ASN A 150 22.43 0.85 -5.84
N SER A 151 21.65 -0.08 -6.39
CA SER A 151 21.33 -0.12 -7.83
C SER A 151 19.84 0.15 -8.07
N GLY A 152 19.27 -0.44 -9.12
CA GLY A 152 17.87 -0.24 -9.47
C GLY A 152 16.92 -1.17 -8.70
N GLY A 153 15.67 -0.77 -8.67
CA GLY A 153 14.59 -1.65 -8.26
C GLY A 153 13.26 -0.91 -8.28
N ARG A 154 12.17 -1.67 -8.23
CA ARG A 154 10.82 -1.13 -8.12
C ARG A 154 9.89 -2.09 -7.37
N VAL A 155 8.82 -1.52 -6.85
CA VAL A 155 7.69 -2.26 -6.31
C VAL A 155 6.44 -1.89 -7.11
N GLU A 156 5.71 -2.88 -7.58
CA GLU A 156 4.40 -2.71 -8.20
C GLU A 156 3.36 -3.47 -7.38
N LEU A 157 2.31 -2.75 -6.96
CA LEU A 157 1.21 -3.24 -6.15
C LEU A 157 -0.06 -3.15 -6.98
N SER A 158 -0.56 -4.27 -7.47
CA SER A 158 -1.78 -4.40 -8.27
C SER A 158 -2.92 -5.11 -7.52
N GLY A 159 -2.71 -5.46 -6.25
CA GLY A 159 -3.71 -6.04 -5.37
C GLY A 159 -3.09 -6.61 -4.09
N GLY A 160 -3.88 -7.34 -3.30
CA GLY A 160 -3.41 -8.04 -2.10
C GLY A 160 -3.23 -7.14 -0.89
N ARG A 161 -2.43 -7.59 0.07
CA ARG A 161 -2.21 -6.95 1.38
C ARG A 161 -0.73 -6.83 1.70
N VAL A 162 -0.28 -5.64 2.09
CA VAL A 162 1.03 -5.39 2.69
C VAL A 162 0.83 -5.29 4.21
N GLU A 163 1.27 -6.30 4.94
CA GLU A 163 1.18 -6.36 6.39
C GLU A 163 2.52 -5.98 7.05
N VAL A 164 2.52 -4.95 7.87
CA VAL A 164 3.73 -4.38 8.47
C VAL A 164 3.82 -4.75 9.94
N LEU A 165 5.00 -5.23 10.35
CA LEU A 165 5.20 -5.88 11.66
C LEU A 165 6.10 -5.06 12.62
N SER A 166 6.58 -3.89 12.17
CA SER A 166 7.46 -3.00 12.94
C SER A 166 7.20 -1.54 12.56
N ASP A 167 7.52 -0.59 13.44
CA ASP A 167 7.40 0.84 13.15
C ASP A 167 8.35 1.32 12.04
N GLY A 168 8.04 2.49 11.47
CA GLY A 168 8.89 3.20 10.51
C GLY A 168 8.38 3.15 9.06
N ALA A 169 9.24 3.51 8.11
CA ALA A 169 8.87 3.54 6.70
C ALA A 169 8.62 2.13 6.16
N VAL A 170 7.52 1.93 5.43
CA VAL A 170 7.22 0.64 4.78
C VAL A 170 8.21 0.39 3.63
N PHE A 171 8.38 1.40 2.78
CA PHE A 171 9.36 1.45 1.70
C PHE A 171 10.29 2.63 1.95
N ALA A 172 11.59 2.46 1.71
CA ALA A 172 12.54 3.56 1.74
C ALA A 172 12.15 4.62 0.69
N GLU A 173 12.47 5.88 0.98
CA GLU A 173 12.05 7.03 0.15
C GLU A 173 12.45 6.88 -1.33
N ASP A 174 13.59 6.24 -1.58
CA ASP A 174 14.17 6.07 -2.91
C ASP A 174 13.68 4.82 -3.65
N VAL A 175 12.74 4.06 -3.08
CA VAL A 175 12.06 2.93 -3.71
C VAL A 175 10.87 3.46 -4.52
N PRO A 176 10.89 3.32 -5.87
CA PRO A 176 9.73 3.65 -6.69
C PRO A 176 8.61 2.64 -6.41
N VAL A 177 7.44 3.14 -5.97
CA VAL A 177 6.24 2.32 -5.75
C VAL A 177 5.17 2.73 -6.74
N THR A 178 4.70 1.77 -7.53
CA THR A 178 3.56 1.94 -8.45
C THR A 178 2.37 1.18 -7.91
N LEU A 179 1.26 1.89 -7.67
CA LEU A 179 -0.06 1.31 -7.49
C LEU A 179 -0.62 1.06 -8.90
N ALA A 180 -0.64 -0.19 -9.31
CA ALA A 180 -1.16 -0.61 -10.61
C ALA A 180 -2.60 -1.10 -10.48
N THR A 181 -3.32 -1.13 -11.59
CA THR A 181 -4.61 -1.82 -11.64
C THR A 181 -4.36 -3.32 -11.76
N GLY A 182 -5.05 -4.12 -10.96
CA GLY A 182 -4.98 -5.58 -11.06
C GLY A 182 -6.32 -6.23 -10.81
N VAL A 183 -6.34 -7.56 -10.91
CA VAL A 183 -7.56 -8.39 -10.84
C VAL A 183 -8.29 -8.27 -9.50
N SER A 184 -7.59 -7.85 -8.44
CA SER A 184 -8.13 -7.71 -7.08
C SER A 184 -8.47 -6.25 -6.69
N GLY A 185 -8.37 -5.31 -7.63
CA GLY A 185 -8.87 -3.93 -7.53
C GLY A 185 -8.05 -2.95 -6.67
N ALA A 186 -7.61 -3.35 -5.48
CA ALA A 186 -6.91 -2.47 -4.54
C ALA A 186 -5.84 -3.19 -3.72
N VAL A 187 -4.83 -2.45 -3.26
CA VAL A 187 -3.85 -2.95 -2.28
C VAL A 187 -4.19 -2.43 -0.89
N ALA A 188 -4.26 -3.36 0.07
CA ALA A 188 -4.46 -3.04 1.48
C ALA A 188 -3.11 -2.87 2.19
N PHE A 189 -2.97 -1.81 2.98
CA PHE A 189 -1.91 -1.65 3.96
C PHE A 189 -2.47 -1.96 5.34
N ALA A 190 -1.75 -2.77 6.10
CA ALA A 190 -2.19 -3.16 7.43
C ALA A 190 -1.03 -3.26 8.41
N GLN A 191 -1.05 -2.44 9.44
CA GLN A 191 -0.14 -2.60 10.58
C GLN A 191 -0.67 -3.73 11.46
N ALA A 192 0.18 -4.65 11.90
CA ALA A 192 -0.28 -5.85 12.61
C ALA A 192 -0.90 -5.59 13.98
N THR A 193 -0.65 -4.43 14.60
CA THR A 193 -1.19 -4.07 15.91
C THR A 193 -1.58 -2.59 15.96
N THR A 194 -2.38 -2.21 16.95
CA THR A 194 -2.82 -0.83 17.20
C THR A 194 -1.69 0.12 17.60
N SER A 195 -0.58 -0.40 18.12
CA SER A 195 0.57 0.40 18.57
C SER A 195 1.53 0.77 17.44
N LEU A 196 1.42 0.11 16.28
CA LEU A 196 2.33 0.31 15.17
C LEU A 196 1.95 1.54 14.36
N SER A 197 2.97 2.32 13.99
CA SER A 197 2.87 3.50 13.15
C SER A 197 3.88 3.42 12.00
N ASN A 198 3.38 3.52 10.78
CA ASN A 198 4.19 3.37 9.58
C ASN A 198 4.03 4.54 8.61
N THR A 199 5.07 4.78 7.81
CA THR A 199 5.08 5.89 6.84
C THR A 199 5.24 5.40 5.40
N LEU A 200 4.60 6.13 4.48
CA LEU A 200 4.85 6.09 3.05
C LEU A 200 5.48 7.44 2.66
N SER A 201 6.81 7.50 2.75
CA SER A 201 7.59 8.73 2.55
C SER A 201 8.17 8.89 1.15
N GLY A 202 8.18 7.83 0.34
CA GLY A 202 8.64 7.86 -1.04
C GLY A 202 7.58 8.32 -2.05
N THR A 203 7.86 8.09 -3.33
CA THR A 203 6.90 8.38 -4.42
C THR A 203 5.95 7.20 -4.64
N LEU A 204 4.66 7.46 -4.48
CA LEU A 204 3.56 6.62 -4.94
C LEU A 204 3.06 7.14 -6.30
N SER A 205 2.85 6.25 -7.25
CA SER A 205 2.37 6.61 -8.60
C SER A 205 1.42 5.55 -9.16
N GLY A 206 0.79 5.81 -10.29
CA GLY A 206 -0.06 4.85 -11.00
C GLY A 206 -1.56 5.03 -10.74
N SER A 207 -2.38 4.09 -11.22
CA SER A 207 -3.84 4.19 -11.22
C SER A 207 -4.55 3.22 -10.29
N GLY A 208 -3.79 2.41 -9.53
CA GLY A 208 -4.31 1.48 -8.54
C GLY A 208 -4.82 2.18 -7.27
N CYS A 209 -5.69 1.48 -6.55
CA CYS A 209 -6.32 1.98 -5.33
C CYS A 209 -5.55 1.56 -4.07
N LEU A 210 -5.59 2.42 -3.04
CA LEU A 210 -4.99 2.17 -1.73
C LEU A 210 -6.07 2.04 -0.65
N ILE A 211 -5.97 1.01 0.18
CA ILE A 211 -6.83 0.81 1.36
C ILE A 211 -5.94 0.78 2.60
N GLN A 212 -6.25 1.58 3.61
CA GLN A 212 -5.74 1.39 4.97
C GLN A 212 -6.74 0.49 5.73
N GLU A 213 -6.30 -0.71 6.11
CA GLU A 213 -7.16 -1.73 6.75
C GLU A 213 -6.67 -2.08 8.17
N GLY A 214 -5.37 -1.91 8.44
CA GLY A 214 -4.77 -2.33 9.71
C GLY A 214 -5.23 -1.49 10.90
N PRO A 215 -5.21 -2.06 12.12
CA PRO A 215 -5.58 -1.35 13.35
C PRO A 215 -4.64 -0.20 13.78
N GLY A 216 -3.43 -0.12 13.21
CA GLY A 216 -2.44 0.91 13.55
C GLY A 216 -2.60 2.20 12.75
N ALA A 217 -1.52 2.98 12.69
CA ALA A 217 -1.47 4.23 11.96
C ALA A 217 -0.63 4.12 10.67
N LEU A 218 -1.12 4.72 9.59
CA LEU A 218 -0.37 4.93 8.35
C LEU A 218 -0.29 6.43 8.06
N LEU A 219 0.92 6.94 7.85
CA LEU A 219 1.19 8.33 7.50
C LEU A 219 1.70 8.43 6.06
N MET A 220 0.97 9.16 5.22
CA MET A 220 1.33 9.47 3.84
C MET A 220 1.93 10.88 3.77
N ASN A 221 3.26 10.96 3.85
CA ASN A 221 4.03 12.21 3.84
C ASN A 221 4.98 12.35 2.64
N GLY A 222 5.04 11.35 1.75
CA GLY A 222 5.80 11.40 0.50
C GLY A 222 5.08 12.08 -0.67
N VAL A 223 5.47 11.74 -1.90
CA VAL A 223 4.83 12.21 -3.12
C VAL A 223 3.69 11.27 -3.50
N ASN A 224 2.44 11.70 -3.33
CA ASN A 224 1.25 10.88 -3.58
C ASN A 224 0.66 11.17 -4.98
N GLY A 225 1.31 10.64 -6.01
CA GLY A 225 0.98 10.85 -7.43
C GLY A 225 0.11 9.75 -8.07
N PHE A 226 -0.67 9.01 -7.29
CA PHE A 226 -1.59 8.00 -7.82
C PHE A 226 -2.99 8.57 -8.08
N SER A 227 -3.76 7.91 -8.95
CA SER A 227 -5.11 8.33 -9.34
C SER A 227 -6.23 7.34 -9.03
N GLY A 228 -5.90 6.18 -8.46
CA GLY A 228 -6.92 5.29 -7.92
C GLY A 228 -7.52 5.83 -6.62
N SER A 229 -8.59 5.20 -6.16
CA SER A 229 -9.30 5.64 -4.95
C SER A 229 -8.49 5.39 -3.67
N LEU A 230 -8.82 6.13 -2.62
CA LEU A 230 -8.27 5.96 -1.27
C LEU A 230 -9.36 5.55 -0.27
N ALA A 231 -9.11 4.51 0.50
CA ALA A 231 -10.05 4.00 1.49
C ALA A 231 -9.43 3.83 2.87
N VAL A 232 -10.23 4.01 3.92
CA VAL A 232 -9.87 3.69 5.31
C VAL A 232 -10.92 2.75 5.89
N GLN A 233 -10.57 1.48 6.05
CA GLN A 233 -11.41 0.43 6.64
C GLN A 233 -11.05 0.11 8.09
N GLY A 234 -9.88 0.55 8.56
CA GLY A 234 -9.45 0.36 9.94
C GLY A 234 -8.32 1.31 10.33
N GLY A 235 -8.07 1.42 11.64
CA GLY A 235 -6.97 2.22 12.18
C GLY A 235 -7.06 3.71 11.85
N VAL A 236 -5.89 4.34 11.70
CA VAL A 236 -5.74 5.76 11.37
C VAL A 236 -4.95 5.90 10.07
N LEU A 237 -5.46 6.68 9.11
CA LEU A 237 -4.72 7.15 7.95
C LEU A 237 -4.53 8.65 8.03
N GLN A 238 -3.29 9.12 8.08
CA GLN A 238 -2.97 10.53 8.07
C GLN A 238 -2.30 10.92 6.75
N VAL A 239 -2.84 11.92 6.07
CA VAL A 239 -2.35 12.42 4.78
C VAL A 239 -1.82 13.82 4.96
N THR A 240 -0.49 13.97 4.96
CA THR A 240 0.18 15.27 5.18
C THR A 240 0.84 15.83 3.93
N SER A 241 0.76 15.10 2.81
CA SER A 241 1.22 15.55 1.50
C SER A 241 0.10 15.43 0.46
N PRO A 242 0.03 16.33 -0.54
CA PRO A 242 -1.15 16.40 -1.39
C PRO A 242 -1.38 15.11 -2.20
N LEU A 243 -2.65 14.74 -2.38
CA LEU A 243 -3.08 13.61 -3.22
C LEU A 243 -3.41 14.13 -4.64
N GLN A 244 -2.49 13.96 -5.58
CA GLN A 244 -2.52 14.70 -6.85
C GLN A 244 -3.58 14.21 -7.86
N GLY A 245 -3.97 12.94 -7.82
CA GLY A 245 -4.89 12.35 -8.80
C GLY A 245 -6.11 11.63 -8.20
N VAL A 246 -6.25 11.63 -6.88
CA VAL A 246 -7.31 10.87 -6.19
C VAL A 246 -8.64 11.60 -6.30
N THR A 247 -9.62 10.97 -6.94
CA THR A 247 -10.98 11.50 -7.14
C THR A 247 -11.99 11.01 -6.12
N ASP A 248 -11.72 9.84 -5.53
CA ASP A 248 -12.65 9.12 -4.67
C ASP A 248 -11.95 8.72 -3.36
N VAL A 249 -12.51 9.19 -2.25
CA VAL A 249 -12.03 8.89 -0.91
C VAL A 249 -13.17 8.35 -0.06
N TRP A 250 -12.95 7.31 0.75
CA TRP A 250 -13.97 6.90 1.72
C TRP A 250 -13.40 6.36 3.03
N ALA A 251 -14.17 6.51 4.10
CA ALA A 251 -13.93 5.90 5.40
C ALA A 251 -15.07 4.92 5.74
N ASP A 252 -14.70 3.72 6.18
CA ASP A 252 -15.57 2.56 6.41
C ASP A 252 -15.10 1.79 7.68
N GLY A 253 -14.86 2.53 8.77
CA GLY A 253 -14.55 1.96 10.10
C GLY A 253 -13.32 2.54 10.80
N GLY A 254 -12.47 3.31 10.10
CA GLY A 254 -11.29 3.96 10.68
C GLY A 254 -11.35 5.49 10.68
N VAL A 255 -10.22 6.11 11.06
CA VAL A 255 -10.04 7.56 11.08
C VAL A 255 -9.19 7.98 9.88
N LEU A 256 -9.73 8.87 9.04
CA LEU A 256 -9.02 9.53 7.96
C LEU A 256 -8.71 10.97 8.35
N GLU A 257 -7.44 11.35 8.38
CA GLU A 257 -7.00 12.72 8.60
C GLU A 257 -6.40 13.31 7.32
N LEU A 258 -7.15 14.17 6.64
CA LEU A 258 -6.69 14.92 5.48
C LEU A 258 -6.11 16.26 5.94
N LEU A 259 -4.78 16.35 5.99
CA LEU A 259 -4.05 17.54 6.43
C LEU A 259 -3.37 18.31 5.28
N ALA A 260 -3.44 17.76 4.07
CA ALA A 260 -2.94 18.36 2.83
C ALA A 260 -4.00 18.34 1.72
N PRO A 261 -3.86 19.19 0.68
CA PRO A 261 -4.83 19.30 -0.41
C PRO A 261 -5.08 17.99 -1.18
N VAL A 262 -6.33 17.77 -1.57
CA VAL A 262 -6.75 16.73 -2.53
C VAL A 262 -7.38 17.44 -3.74
N PRO A 263 -6.56 18.01 -4.64
CA PRO A 263 -7.05 18.90 -5.71
C PRO A 263 -8.05 18.30 -6.68
N SER A 264 -8.05 16.97 -6.85
CA SER A 264 -8.95 16.26 -7.76
C SER A 264 -10.14 15.59 -7.06
N LEU A 265 -10.36 15.85 -5.77
CA LEU A 265 -11.42 15.19 -5.02
C LEU A 265 -12.80 15.52 -5.61
N THR A 266 -13.53 14.49 -6.00
CA THR A 266 -14.92 14.59 -6.47
C THR A 266 -15.90 13.89 -5.55
N ASN A 267 -15.48 12.83 -4.86
CA ASN A 267 -16.33 12.10 -3.94
C ASN A 267 -15.59 11.83 -2.63
N LEU A 268 -16.22 12.17 -1.50
CA LEU A 268 -15.87 11.67 -0.18
C LEU A 268 -17.05 10.89 0.38
N ALA A 269 -16.81 9.71 0.94
CA ALA A 269 -17.87 8.95 1.60
C ALA A 269 -17.51 8.53 3.03
N VAL A 270 -18.48 8.61 3.94
CA VAL A 270 -18.42 8.02 5.29
C VAL A 270 -19.46 6.90 5.34
N ARG A 271 -18.98 5.65 5.35
CA ARG A 271 -19.78 4.46 5.04
C ARG A 271 -20.16 3.59 6.23
N ALA A 272 -19.47 3.70 7.35
CA ALA A 272 -19.76 2.94 8.57
C ALA A 272 -19.86 3.82 9.80
N ALA A 273 -20.71 3.43 10.74
CA ALA A 273 -20.74 4.03 12.07
C ALA A 273 -19.36 3.84 12.76
N GLY A 274 -18.82 4.93 13.33
CA GLY A 274 -17.48 4.95 13.93
C GLY A 274 -16.36 5.36 12.96
N ALA A 275 -16.62 5.42 11.65
CA ALA A 275 -15.70 6.05 10.70
C ALA A 275 -15.64 7.57 10.96
N THR A 276 -14.44 8.14 10.95
CA THR A 276 -14.21 9.57 11.17
C THR A 276 -13.38 10.14 10.03
N VAL A 277 -13.76 11.31 9.51
CA VAL A 277 -12.94 12.06 8.53
C VAL A 277 -12.64 13.43 9.10
N VAL A 278 -11.38 13.67 9.42
CA VAL A 278 -10.82 14.94 9.90
C VAL A 278 -10.22 15.69 8.72
N PHE A 279 -10.61 16.95 8.56
CA PHE A 279 -9.87 17.91 7.75
C PHE A 279 -9.09 18.85 8.66
N GLY A 280 -7.88 19.20 8.25
CA GLY A 280 -7.02 20.14 8.94
C GLY A 280 -5.87 20.60 8.06
N GLY A 281 -4.86 21.23 8.68
CA GLY A 281 -3.69 21.70 7.95
C GLY A 281 -4.08 22.59 6.76
N THR A 282 -3.52 22.32 5.58
CA THR A 282 -3.80 23.05 4.33
C THR A 282 -4.82 22.38 3.42
N ALA A 283 -5.46 21.29 3.88
CA ALA A 283 -6.52 20.63 3.10
C ALA A 283 -7.70 21.58 2.86
N ALA A 284 -8.27 21.54 1.65
CA ALA A 284 -9.51 22.22 1.30
C ALA A 284 -10.68 21.22 1.49
N PRO A 285 -11.53 21.36 2.52
CA PRO A 285 -12.49 20.33 2.92
C PRO A 285 -13.60 20.05 1.89
N PHE A 286 -13.95 21.04 1.07
CA PHE A 286 -15.09 21.00 0.15
C PHE A 286 -14.75 21.69 -1.19
N PRO A 287 -13.98 21.07 -2.10
CA PRO A 287 -13.79 21.65 -3.43
C PRO A 287 -15.11 21.72 -4.20
N SER A 288 -15.20 22.67 -5.14
CA SER A 288 -16.35 22.77 -6.06
C SER A 288 -16.53 21.47 -6.86
N GLY A 289 -17.78 21.04 -7.01
CA GLY A 289 -18.15 19.80 -7.69
C GLY A 289 -18.05 18.54 -6.83
N MET A 290 -17.62 18.66 -5.57
CA MET A 290 -17.53 17.53 -4.64
C MET A 290 -18.92 17.05 -4.20
N THR A 291 -19.08 15.73 -4.15
CA THR A 291 -20.16 15.03 -3.45
C THR A 291 -19.64 14.45 -2.13
N LEU A 292 -20.27 14.79 -1.00
CA LEU A 292 -20.10 14.09 0.27
C LEU A 292 -21.26 13.11 0.47
N ASN A 293 -20.95 11.81 0.58
CA ASN A 293 -21.92 10.74 0.79
C ASN A 293 -21.84 10.20 2.23
N LEU A 294 -22.97 10.10 2.91
CA LEU A 294 -23.09 9.56 4.27
C LEU A 294 -23.98 8.31 4.24
N ALA A 295 -23.54 7.23 4.88
CA ALA A 295 -24.31 5.98 4.97
C ALA A 295 -25.32 5.98 6.14
N GLU A 296 -26.21 4.98 6.13
CA GLU A 296 -27.28 4.88 7.12
C GLU A 296 -26.72 4.69 8.53
N GLY A 297 -27.33 5.34 9.51
CA GLY A 297 -26.90 5.28 10.90
C GLY A 297 -25.58 6.01 11.20
N VAL A 298 -24.93 6.61 10.21
CA VAL A 298 -23.82 7.54 10.45
C VAL A 298 -24.41 8.84 10.98
N VAL A 299 -23.93 9.27 12.15
CA VAL A 299 -24.12 10.64 12.62
C VAL A 299 -22.88 11.41 12.22
N THR A 300 -23.05 12.41 11.35
CA THR A 300 -21.97 13.30 10.96
C THR A 300 -22.36 14.71 11.32
N GLU A 301 -21.55 15.34 12.15
CA GLU A 301 -21.59 16.79 12.32
C GLU A 301 -20.76 17.41 11.19
N LEU A 302 -21.37 18.29 10.40
CA LEU A 302 -20.63 19.15 9.48
C LEU A 302 -20.62 20.55 10.10
N ASP A 303 -19.44 20.99 10.53
CA ASP A 303 -19.17 22.36 10.96
C ASP A 303 -18.11 22.96 10.03
N PHE A 304 -18.42 24.15 9.52
CA PHE A 304 -17.61 24.88 8.55
C PHE A 304 -17.86 26.38 8.76
N GLU A 305 -16.78 27.16 8.87
CA GLU A 305 -16.88 28.62 8.84
C GLU A 305 -17.02 29.13 7.41
N GLY A 306 -17.89 30.12 7.24
CA GLY A 306 -18.24 30.66 5.94
C GLY A 306 -19.40 29.91 5.32
N VAL A 307 -19.76 30.31 4.11
CA VAL A 307 -20.96 29.81 3.47
C VAL A 307 -20.60 28.80 2.39
N VAL A 308 -21.07 27.56 2.53
CA VAL A 308 -21.05 26.56 1.46
C VAL A 308 -22.35 26.67 0.68
N ASP A 309 -22.25 26.91 -0.62
CA ASP A 309 -23.40 26.88 -1.53
C ASP A 309 -23.65 25.45 -2.01
N VAL A 310 -24.82 24.94 -1.67
CA VAL A 310 -25.22 23.54 -1.84
C VAL A 310 -26.29 23.45 -2.91
N ASP A 311 -26.00 22.76 -4.02
CA ASP A 311 -26.96 22.52 -5.12
C ASP A 311 -28.04 21.52 -4.70
N ARG A 312 -27.60 20.43 -4.07
CA ARG A 312 -28.49 19.35 -3.66
C ARG A 312 -27.97 18.75 -2.38
N LEU A 313 -28.81 18.80 -1.36
CA LEU A 313 -28.68 18.03 -0.14
C LEU A 313 -29.78 16.98 -0.12
N VAL A 314 -29.44 15.71 0.03
CA VAL A 314 -30.40 14.61 0.19
C VAL A 314 -30.13 13.96 1.54
N LEU A 315 -31.17 13.79 2.37
CA LEU A 315 -31.08 13.11 3.67
C LEU A 315 -32.19 12.07 3.78
N GLY A 316 -31.84 10.80 3.99
CA GLY A 316 -32.78 9.69 4.02
C GLY A 316 -33.65 9.61 2.76
N ASP A 317 -33.02 9.77 1.58
CA ASP A 317 -33.67 9.90 0.28
C ASP A 317 -34.65 11.08 0.14
N GLN A 318 -34.66 12.01 1.11
CA GLN A 318 -35.48 13.22 1.05
C GLN A 318 -34.62 14.41 0.60
N PRO A 319 -34.92 15.02 -0.57
CA PRO A 319 -34.27 16.25 -0.99
C PRO A 319 -34.53 17.38 0.02
N LYS A 320 -33.49 18.16 0.30
CA LYS A 320 -33.55 19.43 1.02
C LYS A 320 -33.32 20.57 0.04
N SER A 321 -33.82 21.74 0.39
CA SER A 321 -33.70 22.93 -0.46
C SER A 321 -32.22 23.26 -0.70
N PRO A 322 -31.85 23.59 -1.95
CA PRO A 322 -30.55 24.19 -2.26
C PRO A 322 -30.36 25.47 -1.45
N GLY A 323 -29.11 25.82 -1.16
CA GLY A 323 -28.81 27.11 -0.53
C GLY A 323 -27.48 27.17 0.19
N LEU A 324 -27.30 28.30 0.86
CA LEU A 324 -26.15 28.65 1.67
C LEU A 324 -26.22 27.97 3.03
N TYR A 325 -25.21 27.19 3.42
CA TYR A 325 -25.06 26.59 4.75
C TYR A 325 -23.80 27.16 5.43
N GLY A 326 -23.71 27.25 6.77
CA GLY A 326 -22.44 27.55 7.49
C GLY A 326 -22.16 28.99 7.95
N GLY A 327 -23.07 29.96 7.82
CA GLY A 327 -22.82 31.35 8.27
C GLY A 327 -24.07 32.18 8.58
N ALA A 328 -23.88 33.41 9.08
CA ALA A 328 -24.96 34.31 9.52
C ALA A 328 -25.92 34.79 8.39
N GLU A 329 -25.56 34.59 7.12
CA GLU A 329 -26.41 34.84 5.95
C GLU A 329 -27.11 33.56 5.42
N SER A 330 -26.89 32.41 6.06
CA SER A 330 -27.64 31.20 5.75
C SER A 330 -29.11 31.37 6.19
N PRO A 331 -30.10 30.96 5.37
CA PRO A 331 -31.49 30.84 5.83
C PRO A 331 -31.70 29.73 6.88
N ALA A 332 -30.64 28.99 7.26
CA ALA A 332 -30.62 28.11 8.43
C ALA A 332 -30.59 28.92 9.75
N PRO A 333 -31.18 28.40 10.85
CA PRO A 333 -31.33 29.16 12.10
C PRO A 333 -30.01 29.77 12.63
N LEU A 334 -30.10 31.02 13.09
CA LEU A 334 -28.97 31.87 13.52
C LEU A 334 -28.30 31.40 14.83
N LYS A 335 -26.99 31.07 14.74
CA LYS A 335 -25.92 30.78 15.76
C LYS A 335 -25.69 29.32 16.20
N PRO A 336 -24.42 28.89 16.41
CA PRO A 336 -23.30 28.82 15.47
C PRO A 336 -23.42 27.59 14.53
N SER A 337 -22.65 27.59 13.44
CA SER A 337 -22.63 26.70 12.27
C SER A 337 -22.53 25.18 12.51
N SER A 338 -23.49 24.56 13.18
CA SER A 338 -23.55 23.10 13.29
C SER A 338 -24.74 22.55 12.49
N ALA A 339 -24.47 21.79 11.43
CA ALA A 339 -25.46 20.96 10.76
C ALA A 339 -25.27 19.50 11.23
N TYR A 340 -26.27 18.99 11.95
CA TYR A 340 -26.31 17.59 12.38
C TYR A 340 -26.98 16.76 11.29
N PHE A 341 -26.25 15.79 10.75
CA PHE A 341 -26.79 14.78 9.86
C PHE A 341 -26.88 13.46 10.62
N SER A 342 -28.05 12.83 10.59
CA SER A 342 -28.23 11.45 11.07
C SER A 342 -28.93 10.67 9.96
N GLY A 343 -28.37 9.50 9.60
CA GLY A 343 -28.89 8.67 8.50
C GLY A 343 -28.12 8.81 7.18
N THR A 344 -28.64 8.24 6.10
CA THR A 344 -28.02 8.32 4.76
C THR A 344 -28.14 9.73 4.16
N GLY A 345 -27.22 10.13 3.30
CA GLY A 345 -27.38 11.37 2.54
C GLY A 345 -26.27 11.70 1.55
N ALA A 346 -26.52 12.69 0.70
CA ALA A 346 -25.55 13.26 -0.25
C ALA A 346 -25.57 14.79 -0.21
N LEU A 347 -24.39 15.41 -0.19
CA LEU A 347 -24.19 16.86 -0.22
C LEU A 347 -23.35 17.24 -1.46
N ASN A 348 -23.92 18.03 -2.37
CA ASN A 348 -23.24 18.52 -3.57
C ASN A 348 -22.81 19.98 -3.43
N VAL A 349 -21.52 20.27 -3.61
CA VAL A 349 -20.92 21.60 -3.41
C VAL A 349 -20.73 22.34 -4.74
N LEU A 350 -21.24 23.56 -4.88
CA LEU A 350 -21.11 24.36 -6.12
C LEU A 350 -19.88 25.27 -6.14
N TYR A 351 -19.60 25.99 -5.05
CA TYR A 351 -18.56 27.03 -5.00
C TYR A 351 -17.79 27.06 -3.66
N GLY A 352 -16.48 27.31 -3.74
CA GLY A 352 -15.60 27.75 -2.64
C GLY A 352 -15.03 26.63 -1.74
N PRO A 353 -13.72 26.65 -1.40
CA PRO A 353 -13.15 25.79 -0.37
C PRO A 353 -13.31 26.39 1.04
N ALA A 354 -13.73 25.58 2.02
CA ALA A 354 -13.58 25.95 3.44
C ALA A 354 -12.07 26.14 3.78
N HIS A 355 -11.75 27.14 4.60
CA HIS A 355 -10.35 27.60 4.78
C HIS A 355 -9.52 26.72 5.75
N SER A 356 -8.20 26.79 5.57
CA SER A 356 -7.14 26.04 6.28
C SER A 356 -7.01 26.42 7.76
N GLY A 357 -6.88 25.42 8.66
CA GLY A 357 -6.71 25.63 10.11
C GLY A 357 -7.71 24.89 11.02
N THR A 358 -8.48 23.96 10.47
CA THR A 358 -9.57 23.23 11.14
C THR A 358 -9.04 22.21 12.15
N ILE A 359 -9.67 22.16 13.35
CA ILE A 359 -9.53 21.05 14.30
C ILE A 359 -10.87 20.33 14.34
N LEU A 360 -10.85 19.03 14.05
CA LEU A 360 -11.94 18.09 14.27
C LEU A 360 -11.55 17.18 15.44
N SER A 361 -12.20 17.30 16.58
CA SER A 361 -12.15 16.30 17.64
C SER A 361 -13.32 16.48 18.60
N ILE A 362 -13.96 15.34 18.86
CA ILE A 362 -15.30 15.11 19.35
C ILE A 362 -15.34 15.04 20.88
N ARG A 363 -16.45 15.43 21.48
CA ARG A 363 -17.09 14.63 22.53
C ARG A 363 -18.57 14.50 22.24
#